data_AF-A0A916RFJ7-F1
#
_entry.id   AF-A0A916RFJ7-F1
#
_cell.length_a   1.000
_cell.length_b   1.000
_cell.length_c   1.000
_cell.angle_alpha   90.00
_cell.angle_beta   90.00
_cell.angle_gamma   90.00
#
_symmetry.space_group_name_H-M   'P 1'
#
loop_
_entity.id
_entity.type
_entity.pdbx_description
1 polymer ?
#
loop_
_entity_poly.entity_id
_entity_poly.type
_entity_poly.pdbx_seq_one_letter_code
_entity_poly.pdbx_strand_id
1 'polypeptide(L)' 'MASYLVAGPVDEPISLAQAKAHLRIEDDAEDGLIESLIAAARTHLEAITGSALLRQTWRVVLDAWPDSTWCVKGIIAC' A
#
# COMPACT_ATOMS: atom_id res chain seq x y z
N MET A 1 3.21 16.97 -9.76
CA MET A 1 2.11 16.27 -9.07
C MET A 1 2.69 15.39 -7.98
N ALA A 2 2.56 15.81 -6.74
CA ALA A 2 3.15 15.12 -5.58
C ALA A 2 2.04 14.46 -4.78
N SER A 3 2.22 13.20 -4.40
CA SER A 3 1.37 12.51 -3.43
C SER A 3 2.18 12.20 -2.18
N TYR A 4 1.53 12.31 -1.03
CA TYR A 4 2.12 12.00 0.26
C TYR A 4 1.21 11.08 1.05
N LEU A 5 1.83 10.06 1.65
CA LEU A 5 1.14 9.11 2.49
C LEU A 5 0.80 9.79 3.82
N VAL A 6 -0.47 9.87 4.14
CA VAL A 6 -0.96 10.46 5.40
C VAL A 6 -1.13 9.38 6.46
N ALA A 7 -1.72 8.26 6.06
CA ALA A 7 -1.83 7.07 6.90
C ALA A 7 -1.62 5.83 6.04
N GLY A 8 -0.61 5.04 6.44
CA GLY A 8 -0.33 3.75 5.84
C GLY A 8 -1.45 2.73 6.08
N PRO A 9 -1.37 1.58 5.43
CA PRO A 9 -2.26 0.46 5.72
C PRO A 9 -2.07 -0.02 7.17
N VAL A 10 -3.19 -0.42 7.79
CA VAL A 10 -3.23 -0.90 9.18
C VAL A 10 -2.78 -2.37 9.28
N ASP A 11 -2.96 -3.12 8.19
CA ASP A 11 -2.65 -4.53 8.09
C ASP A 11 -1.72 -4.82 6.90
N GLU A 12 -1.16 -6.02 6.88
CA GLU A 12 -0.39 -6.54 5.74
C GLU A 12 -1.27 -7.42 4.83
N PRO A 13 -0.94 -7.56 3.52
CA PRO A 13 -1.74 -8.35 2.58
C PRO A 13 -1.79 -9.84 2.94
N ILE A 14 -0.76 -10.34 3.62
CA ILE A 14 -0.67 -11.70 4.12
C ILE A 14 -0.20 -11.66 5.57
N SER A 15 -0.65 -12.62 6.37
CA SER A 15 -0.20 -12.80 7.75
C SER A 15 1.18 -13.45 7.82
N LEU A 16 1.86 -13.25 8.96
CA LEU A 16 3.12 -13.92 9.27
C LEU A 16 3.01 -15.45 9.16
N ALA A 17 1.93 -16.04 9.68
CA ALA A 17 1.69 -17.48 9.60
C ALA A 17 1.58 -17.98 8.14
N GLN A 18 0.91 -17.22 7.27
CA GLN A 18 0.83 -17.54 5.84
C GLN A 18 2.21 -17.44 5.17
N ALA A 19 3.01 -16.43 5.50
CA ALA A 19 4.36 -16.29 4.98
C ALA A 19 5.28 -17.43 5.46
N LYS A 20 5.23 -17.78 6.75
CA LYS A 20 5.98 -18.92 7.31
C LYS A 20 5.60 -20.25 6.66
N ALA A 21 4.31 -20.49 6.47
CA ALA A 21 3.83 -21.68 5.77
C ALA A 21 4.35 -21.74 4.32
N HIS A 22 4.42 -20.61 3.62
CA HIS A 22 5.00 -20.54 2.27
C HIS A 22 6.51 -20.84 2.27
N LEU A 23 7.24 -20.31 3.25
CA LEU A 23 8.69 -20.51 3.42
C LEU A 23 9.06 -21.85 4.08
N ARG A 24 8.07 -22.59 4.61
CA ARG A 24 8.23 -23.83 5.38
C ARG A 24 9.05 -23.65 6.66
N ILE A 25 8.80 -22.55 7.36
CA ILE A 25 9.42 -22.23 8.66
C ILE A 25 8.44 -22.58 9.76
N GLU A 26 8.89 -23.34 10.77
CA GLU A 26 8.06 -23.77 11.91
C GLU A 26 8.41 -23.06 13.23
N ASP A 27 9.63 -22.56 13.37
CA ASP A 27 10.07 -21.81 14.56
C ASP A 27 9.89 -20.29 14.41
N ASP A 28 10.00 -19.55 15.51
CA ASP A 28 9.73 -18.11 15.58
C ASP A 28 11.01 -17.24 15.57
N ALA A 29 12.18 -17.82 15.26
CA ALA A 29 13.45 -17.10 15.36
C ALA A 29 13.57 -15.94 14.36
N GLU A 30 12.91 -16.06 13.20
CA GLU A 30 12.97 -15.09 12.10
C GLU A 30 11.69 -14.26 11.96
N ASP A 31 10.76 -14.32 12.90
CA ASP A 31 9.44 -13.67 12.79
C ASP A 31 9.56 -12.17 12.47
N GLY A 32 10.41 -11.45 13.22
CA GLY A 32 10.64 -10.02 12.97
C GLY A 32 11.28 -9.72 11.60
N LEU A 33 12.12 -10.63 11.08
CA LEU A 33 12.66 -10.51 9.73
C LEU A 33 11.56 -10.71 8.68
N ILE A 34 10.75 -11.75 8.83
CA ILE A 34 9.66 -12.08 7.90
C ILE A 34 8.62 -10.96 7.86
N GLU A 35 8.25 -10.38 9.00
CA GLU A 35 7.37 -9.20 9.07
C GLU A 35 7.94 -8.03 8.27
N SER A 36 9.24 -7.74 8.41
CA SER A 36 9.91 -6.68 7.65
C SER A 36 9.91 -6.95 6.14
N LEU A 37 10.06 -8.21 5.73
CA LEU A 37 10.04 -8.64 4.33
C LEU A 37 8.64 -8.53 3.74
N ILE A 38 7.58 -8.86 4.48
CA ILE A 38 6.20 -8.67 4.03
C ILE A 38 5.93 -7.19 3.75
N ALA A 39 6.29 -6.31 4.68
CA ALA A 39 6.11 -4.86 4.52
C ALA A 39 6.92 -4.32 3.33
N ALA A 40 8.17 -4.76 3.18
CA ALA A 40 9.04 -4.37 2.06
C ALA A 40 8.48 -4.87 0.71
N ALA A 41 7.98 -6.10 0.66
CA ALA A 41 7.39 -6.67 -0.55
C ALA A 41 6.14 -5.90 -0.98
N ARG A 42 5.24 -5.55 -0.04
CA ARG A 42 4.09 -4.68 -0.34
C ARG A 42 4.57 -3.35 -0.92
N THR A 43 5.46 -2.64 -0.23
CA THR A 43 5.96 -1.33 -0.70
C THR A 43 6.59 -1.41 -2.08
N HIS A 44 7.36 -2.47 -2.36
CA HIS A 44 7.96 -2.71 -3.66
C HIS A 44 6.90 -2.92 -4.76
N LEU A 45 5.90 -3.76 -4.50
CA LEU A 45 4.82 -4.04 -5.45
C LEU A 45 3.93 -2.81 -5.69
N GLU A 46 3.61 -2.04 -4.65
CA GLU A 46 2.85 -0.78 -4.81
C GLU A 46 3.63 0.23 -5.65
N ALA A 47 4.95 0.32 -5.48
CA ALA A 47 5.80 1.20 -6.28
C ALA A 47 5.86 0.78 -7.76
N ILE A 48 5.89 -0.52 -8.05
CA ILE A 48 5.91 -1.04 -9.44
C ILE A 48 4.54 -0.90 -10.11
N THR A 49 3.48 -1.26 -9.39
CA THR A 49 2.10 -1.29 -9.95
C THR A 49 1.44 0.09 -9.94
N GLY A 50 1.98 1.06 -9.20
CA GLY A 50 1.38 2.37 -9.01
C GLY A 50 0.02 2.30 -8.30
N SER A 51 -0.24 1.22 -7.56
CA SER A 51 -1.53 0.92 -6.95
C SER A 51 -1.38 0.67 -5.46
N ALA A 52 -2.38 1.09 -4.68
CA ALA A 52 -2.51 0.73 -3.28
C ALA A 52 -3.09 -0.69 -3.17
N LEU A 53 -2.35 -1.64 -2.59
CA LEU A 53 -2.81 -3.03 -2.40
C LEU A 53 -3.77 -3.16 -1.23
N LEU A 54 -3.62 -2.29 -0.22
CA LEU A 54 -4.54 -2.15 0.91
C LEU A 54 -5.12 -0.75 0.98
N ARG A 55 -6.12 -0.57 1.85
CA ARG A 55 -6.70 0.74 2.13
C ARG A 55 -5.66 1.61 2.84
N GLN A 56 -5.39 2.77 2.25
CA GLN A 56 -4.50 3.79 2.81
C GLN A 56 -5.03 5.19 2.50
N THR A 57 -4.62 6.17 3.30
CA THR A 57 -5.01 7.56 3.12
C THR A 57 -3.86 8.32 2.49
N TRP A 58 -4.12 8.83 1.28
CA TRP A 58 -3.19 9.64 0.54
C TRP A 58 -3.69 11.06 0.43
N ARG A 59 -2.75 11.97 0.26
CA ARG A 59 -3.04 13.34 -0.10
C ARG A 59 -2.29 13.68 -1.36
N VAL A 60 -3.02 14.25 -2.30
CA VAL A 60 -2.53 14.54 -3.63
C VAL A 60 -2.52 16.05 -3.80
N VAL A 61 -1.37 16.61 -4.17
CA VAL A 61 -1.23 18.02 -4.53
C VAL A 61 -1.30 18.15 -6.03
N LEU A 62 -2.29 18.92 -6.48
CA LEU A 62 -2.49 19.32 -7.86
C LEU A 62 -2.21 20.81 -7.99
N ASP A 63 -1.46 21.22 -9.01
CA ASP A 63 -1.12 22.62 -9.25
C ASP A 63 -2.33 23.43 -9.75
N ALA A 64 -3.29 22.74 -10.35
CA ALA A 64 -4.59 23.27 -10.76
C ALA A 64 -5.66 22.20 -10.61
N TRP A 65 -6.90 22.63 -10.42
CA TRP A 65 -8.03 21.72 -10.51
C TRP A 65 -8.16 21.18 -11.94
N PRO A 66 -8.37 19.87 -12.12
CA PRO A 66 -8.65 19.32 -13.44
C PRO A 66 -9.94 19.95 -14.00
N ASP A 67 -10.03 20.00 -15.33
CA ASP A 67 -11.17 20.58 -16.04
C ASP A 67 -12.49 19.88 -15.69
N SER A 68 -13.62 20.54 -15.98
CA SER A 68 -14.97 20.08 -15.59
C SER A 68 -15.33 18.65 -16.02
N THR A 69 -14.59 18.03 -16.94
CA THR A 69 -14.75 16.64 -17.35
C THR A 69 -14.30 15.63 -16.30
N TRP A 70 -13.53 16.06 -15.30
CA TRP A 70 -13.16 15.25 -14.13
C TRP A 70 -14.30 15.08 -13.13
N CYS A 71 -15.10 16.14 -12.95
CA CYS A 71 -16.17 16.21 -11.95
C CYS A 71 -17.26 15.15 -12.21
N VAL A 72 -17.51 14.81 -13.48
CA VAL A 72 -18.48 13.79 -13.90
C VAL A 72 -17.98 12.34 -13.75
N LYS A 73 -16.68 12.12 -13.53
CA LYS A 73 -16.11 10.77 -13.34
C LYS A 73 -15.98 10.36 -11.87
N GLY A 74 -16.38 11.22 -10.92
CA GLY A 74 -16.36 10.92 -9.49
C GLY A 74 -14.97 10.71 -8.90
N ILE A 75 -13.92 11.20 -9.56
CA ILE A 75 -12.52 10.93 -9.19
C ILE A 75 -12.03 11.89 -8.08
N ILE A 76 -12.60 13.10 -7.96
CA ILE A 76 -12.50 14.04 -6.81
C ILE A 76 -13.85 14.77 -6.73
N ALA A 77 -14.37 14.95 -5.51
CA ALA A 77 -15.51 15.81 -5.27
C ALA A 77 -15.17 17.27 -5.62
N CYS A 78 -15.80 17.81 -6.67
CA CYS A 78 -16.22 19.20 -6.59
C CYS A 78 -17.28 19.29 -5.47
#